data_AF-A0A357YA57-F1
#
_entry.id   AF-A0A357YA57-F1
#
_cell.length_a   1.000
_cell.length_b   1.000
_cell.length_c   1.000
_cell.angle_alpha   90.00
_cell.angle_beta   90.00
_cell.angle_gamma   90.00
#
_symmetry.space_group_name_H-M   'P 1'
#
loop_
_entity.id
_entity.type
_entity.pdbx_description
1 polymer ?
#
loop_
_entity_poly.entity_id
_entity_poly.type
_entity_poly.pdbx_seq_one_letter_code
_entity_poly.pdbx_strand_id
1 'polypeptide(L)'
;MRKQGFTLLEILIYIGLLALLSAGVIQVVLTLASGAKELRSDRLTAQAAELALETLVREIRQGSEVLVAASVFGSNPGTLVLRTVQSPGSQVQVSRTFFLASSRLQKQDDSGPAEFLTGPEAPISSLIFWHLPGANSDLVTVEITFQDKTFYASAVLRAKY
;
A
#
# COMPACT_ATOMS: atom_id res chain seq x y z
N MET A 1 48.16 -16.36 -54.44
CA MET A 1 47.37 -16.08 -53.21
C MET A 1 46.24 -17.10 -53.14
N ARG A 2 46.30 -18.08 -52.23
CA ARG A 2 45.24 -19.08 -52.06
C ARG A 2 44.11 -18.48 -51.21
N LYS A 3 42.91 -18.36 -51.77
CA LYS A 3 41.70 -18.06 -51.00
C LYS A 3 41.28 -19.36 -50.29
N GLN A 4 41.51 -19.45 -48.99
CA GLN A 4 40.96 -20.54 -48.17
C GLN A 4 39.48 -20.21 -47.93
N GLY A 5 38.58 -21.04 -48.46
CA GLY A 5 37.14 -20.95 -48.19
C GLY A 5 36.82 -21.53 -46.82
N PHE A 6 35.85 -20.95 -46.11
CA PHE A 6 35.36 -21.46 -44.84
C PHE A 6 34.78 -22.87 -44.99
N THR A 7 35.08 -23.75 -44.03
CA THR A 7 34.50 -25.09 -44.01
C THR A 7 33.08 -25.06 -43.44
N LEU A 8 32.22 -25.96 -43.92
CA LEU A 8 30.82 -26.04 -43.49
C LEU A 8 30.70 -26.32 -41.97
N LEU A 9 31.63 -27.12 -41.44
CA LEU A 9 31.75 -27.40 -40.00
C LEU A 9 32.05 -26.13 -39.18
N GLU A 10 32.95 -25.29 -39.68
CA GLU A 10 33.36 -24.06 -39.00
C GLU A 10 32.22 -23.05 -38.90
N ILE A 11 31.39 -22.95 -39.95
CA ILE A 11 30.16 -22.13 -39.95
C ILE A 11 29.17 -22.65 -38.89
N LEU A 12 28.98 -23.97 -38.79
CA LEU A 12 28.08 -24.56 -37.80
C LEU A 12 28.53 -24.28 -36.36
N ILE A 13 29.85 -24.32 -36.11
CA ILE A 13 30.42 -23.98 -34.79
C ILE A 13 30.14 -22.51 -34.47
N TYR A 14 30.35 -21.58 -35.43
CA TYR A 14 30.07 -20.17 -35.20
C TYR A 14 28.58 -19.88 -34.97
N ILE A 15 27.68 -20.55 -35.68
CA ILE A 15 26.24 -20.43 -35.44
C ILE A 15 25.89 -20.94 -34.03
N GLY A 16 26.46 -22.07 -33.62
CA GLY A 16 26.24 -22.63 -32.27
C GLY A 16 26.74 -21.69 -31.16
N LEU A 17 27.94 -21.13 -31.32
CA LEU A 17 28.49 -20.14 -30.38
C LEU A 17 27.64 -18.88 -30.34
N LEU A 18 27.22 -18.36 -31.50
CA LEU A 18 26.37 -17.18 -31.58
C LEU A 18 25.01 -17.42 -30.91
N ALA A 19 24.40 -18.59 -31.13
CA ALA A 19 23.14 -18.96 -30.50
C ALA A 19 23.27 -19.02 -28.97
N LEU A 20 24.34 -19.61 -28.45
CA LEU A 20 24.61 -19.70 -27.02
C LEU A 20 24.81 -18.32 -26.38
N LEU A 21 25.61 -17.45 -27.03
CA LEU A 21 25.81 -16.07 -26.59
C LEU A 21 24.50 -15.28 -26.61
N SER A 22 23.70 -15.43 -27.68
CA SER A 22 22.42 -14.74 -27.84
C SER A 22 21.43 -15.17 -26.75
N ALA A 23 21.35 -16.47 -26.44
CA ALA A 23 20.51 -16.98 -25.36
C ALA A 23 20.91 -16.39 -24.00
N GLY A 24 22.21 -16.29 -23.72
CA GLY A 24 22.71 -15.63 -22.51
C GLY A 24 22.30 -14.16 -22.41
N VAL A 25 22.44 -13.40 -23.49
CA VAL A 25 22.02 -11.99 -23.54
C VAL A 25 20.52 -11.85 -23.33
N ILE A 26 19.71 -12.69 -23.98
CA ILE A 26 18.24 -12.69 -23.82
C ILE A 26 17.87 -12.92 -22.35
N GLN A 27 18.50 -13.89 -21.69
CA GLN A 27 18.23 -14.19 -20.29
C GLN A 27 18.51 -12.97 -19.39
N VAL A 28 19.66 -12.31 -19.58
CA VAL A 28 20.02 -11.10 -18.82
C VAL A 28 18.98 -9.99 -19.02
N VAL A 29 18.54 -9.77 -20.26
CA VAL A 29 17.51 -8.75 -20.56
C VAL A 29 16.18 -9.08 -19.87
N LEU A 30 15.75 -10.34 -19.87
CA LEU A 30 14.51 -10.76 -19.20
C LEU A 30 14.60 -10.60 -17.68
N THR A 31 15.74 -10.92 -17.08
CA THR A 31 15.97 -10.73 -15.63
C THR A 31 15.97 -9.25 -15.25
N LEU A 32 16.60 -8.38 -16.06
CA LEU A 32 16.56 -6.93 -15.83
C LEU A 32 15.13 -6.37 -15.98
N ALA A 33 14.39 -6.82 -16.99
CA ALA A 33 13.02 -6.36 -17.23
C ALA A 33 12.06 -6.76 -16.11
N SER A 34 12.20 -7.97 -15.55
CA SER A 34 11.40 -8.42 -14.40
C SER A 34 11.75 -7.65 -13.13
N GLY A 35 13.05 -7.47 -12.82
CA GLY A 35 13.48 -6.67 -11.67
C GLY A 35 12.99 -5.21 -11.73
N ALA A 36 12.99 -4.59 -12.91
CA ALA A 36 12.46 -3.23 -13.07
C ALA A 36 10.95 -3.13 -12.79
N LYS A 37 10.16 -4.16 -13.12
CA LYS A 37 8.72 -4.21 -12.82
C LYS A 37 8.48 -4.34 -11.32
N GLU A 38 9.23 -5.22 -10.66
CA GLU A 38 9.13 -5.44 -9.21
C GLU A 38 9.48 -4.16 -8.43
N LEU A 39 10.59 -3.51 -8.78
CA LEU A 39 10.98 -2.23 -8.17
C LEU A 39 9.93 -1.12 -8.36
N ARG A 40 9.22 -1.12 -9.50
CA ARG A 40 8.15 -0.15 -9.74
C ARG A 40 6.92 -0.44 -8.88
N SER A 41 6.53 -1.71 -8.77
CA SER A 41 5.43 -2.15 -7.90
C SER A 41 5.72 -1.77 -6.44
N ASP A 42 6.93 -2.07 -5.98
CA ASP A 42 7.38 -1.77 -4.63
C ASP A 42 7.31 -0.28 -4.28
N ARG A 43 7.75 0.58 -5.20
CA ARG A 43 7.66 2.03 -5.03
C ARG A 43 6.23 2.53 -4.95
N LEU A 44 5.34 2.01 -5.81
CA LEU A 44 3.93 2.39 -5.80
C LEU A 44 3.26 1.96 -4.49
N THR A 45 3.50 0.73 -4.04
CA THR A 45 3.00 0.23 -2.75
C THR A 45 3.50 1.06 -1.58
N ALA A 46 4.79 1.39 -1.53
CA ALA A 46 5.36 2.19 -0.46
C ALA A 46 4.74 3.59 -0.41
N GLN A 47 4.60 4.27 -1.56
CA GLN A 47 3.98 5.60 -1.64
C GLN A 47 2.50 5.58 -1.23
N ALA A 48 1.75 4.56 -1.66
CA ALA A 48 0.35 4.40 -1.29
C ALA A 48 0.19 4.13 0.21
N ALA A 49 1.06 3.30 0.79
CA ALA A 49 1.08 3.01 2.22
C ALA A 49 1.43 4.25 3.04
N GLU A 50 2.44 5.02 2.63
CA GLU A 50 2.85 6.28 3.26
C GLU A 50 1.68 7.28 3.29
N LEU A 51 1.05 7.55 2.14
CA LEU A 51 -0.07 8.47 2.04
C LEU A 51 -1.29 8.03 2.88
N ALA A 52 -1.60 6.73 2.86
CA ALA A 52 -2.71 6.15 3.62
C ALA A 52 -2.47 6.27 5.13
N LEU A 53 -1.27 5.90 5.59
CA LEU A 53 -0.91 5.93 7.01
C LEU A 53 -0.77 7.37 7.51
N GLU A 54 -0.18 8.28 6.74
CA GLU A 54 -0.12 9.70 7.12
C GLU A 54 -1.52 10.28 7.27
N THR A 55 -2.43 9.94 6.35
CA THR A 55 -3.82 10.36 6.44
C THR A 55 -4.50 9.77 7.67
N LEU A 56 -4.43 8.46 7.89
CA LEU A 56 -5.02 7.84 9.08
C LEU A 56 -4.44 8.40 10.38
N VAL A 57 -3.13 8.55 10.49
CA VAL A 57 -2.46 9.11 11.67
C VAL A 57 -2.91 10.54 11.93
N ARG A 58 -3.00 11.38 10.88
CA ARG A 58 -3.50 12.74 10.99
C ARG A 58 -4.94 12.77 11.50
N GLU A 59 -5.80 11.94 10.94
CA GLU A 59 -7.21 11.85 11.28
C GLU A 59 -7.43 11.33 12.71
N ILE A 60 -6.70 10.29 13.11
CA ILE A 60 -6.70 9.77 14.49
C ILE A 60 -6.26 10.86 15.47
N ARG A 61 -5.20 11.61 15.15
CA ARG A 61 -4.74 12.70 16.03
C ARG A 61 -5.77 13.83 16.16
N GLN A 62 -6.55 14.09 15.11
CA GLN A 62 -7.60 15.11 15.09
C GLN A 62 -8.91 14.65 15.72
N GLY A 63 -9.12 13.33 15.83
CA GLY A 63 -10.29 12.75 16.50
C GLY A 63 -10.35 13.12 17.99
N SER A 64 -11.56 13.41 18.46
CA SER A 64 -11.86 13.66 19.88
C SER A 64 -12.22 12.38 20.63
N GLU A 65 -12.83 11.42 19.96
CA GLU A 65 -13.29 10.17 20.58
C GLU A 65 -13.27 9.01 19.56
N VAL A 66 -12.92 7.81 20.02
CA VAL A 66 -13.12 6.58 19.27
C VAL A 66 -14.51 6.02 19.58
N LEU A 67 -15.38 5.88 18.58
CA LEU A 67 -16.71 5.30 18.75
C LEU A 67 -16.59 3.77 18.75
N VAL A 68 -16.24 3.21 19.92
CA VAL A 68 -15.95 1.77 20.09
C VAL A 68 -17.11 0.89 19.63
N ALA A 69 -18.36 1.24 19.96
CA ALA A 69 -19.53 0.45 19.59
C ALA A 69 -19.81 0.41 18.08
N ALA A 70 -19.29 1.37 17.31
CA ALA A 70 -19.43 1.42 15.86
C ALA A 70 -18.16 0.92 15.12
N SER A 71 -17.09 0.61 15.87
CA SER A 71 -15.80 0.18 15.34
C SER A 71 -15.63 -1.33 15.44
N VAL A 72 -14.80 -1.89 14.56
CA VAL A 72 -14.43 -3.31 14.54
C VAL A 72 -12.92 -3.40 14.62
N PHE A 73 -12.42 -3.88 15.76
CA PHE A 73 -10.98 -3.97 16.08
C PHE A 73 -10.49 -5.42 16.05
N GLY A 74 -9.20 -5.62 15.75
CA GLY A 74 -8.53 -6.92 15.80
C GLY A 74 -8.97 -7.93 14.72
N SER A 75 -9.74 -7.49 13.71
CA SER A 75 -10.18 -8.31 12.58
C SER A 75 -9.92 -7.65 11.24
N ASN A 76 -9.85 -8.46 10.18
CA ASN A 76 -9.79 -8.01 8.79
C ASN A 76 -11.08 -8.43 8.03
N PRO A 77 -11.81 -7.50 7.39
CA PRO A 77 -11.60 -6.06 7.41
C PRO A 77 -12.02 -5.44 8.74
N GLY A 78 -11.18 -4.55 9.25
CA GLY A 78 -11.47 -3.71 10.41
C GLY A 78 -12.17 -2.42 9.99
N THR A 79 -12.86 -1.81 10.95
CA THR A 79 -13.53 -0.52 10.78
C THR A 79 -13.17 0.38 11.95
N LEU A 80 -12.71 1.60 11.68
CA LEU A 80 -12.46 2.60 12.70
C LEU A 80 -13.46 3.74 12.55
N VAL A 81 -14.20 4.04 13.59
CA VAL A 81 -15.11 5.19 13.63
C VAL A 81 -14.62 6.20 14.66
N LEU A 82 -14.35 7.41 14.21
CA LEU A 82 -13.88 8.52 15.04
C LEU A 82 -14.93 9.62 15.08
N ARG A 83 -15.13 10.22 16.25
CA ARG A 83 -15.76 11.53 16.37
C ARG A 83 -14.70 12.60 16.08
N THR A 84 -14.95 13.47 15.11
CA THR A 84 -14.02 14.52 14.71
C THR A 84 -14.78 15.75 14.23
N VAL A 85 -14.08 16.85 13.93
CA VAL A 85 -14.68 18.02 13.29
C VAL A 85 -14.66 17.85 11.77
N GLN A 86 -15.70 18.36 11.09
CA GLN A 86 -15.84 18.21 9.64
C GLN A 86 -14.62 18.73 8.87
N SER A 87 -14.11 19.90 9.28
CA SER A 87 -12.92 20.54 8.72
C SER A 87 -12.13 21.26 9.81
N PRO A 88 -10.82 21.51 9.61
CA PRO A 88 -10.01 22.26 10.56
C PRO A 88 -10.62 23.65 10.82
N GLY A 89 -10.98 23.92 12.07
CA GLY A 89 -11.62 25.17 12.49
C GLY A 89 -13.15 25.17 12.47
N SER A 90 -13.79 24.10 12.00
CA SER A 90 -15.23 23.90 12.17
C SER A 90 -15.56 23.45 13.59
N GLN A 91 -16.70 23.89 14.12
CA GLN A 91 -17.26 23.38 15.38
C GLN A 91 -18.25 22.22 15.15
N VAL A 92 -18.56 21.90 13.89
CA VAL A 92 -19.47 20.81 13.54
C VAL A 92 -18.76 19.48 13.72
N GLN A 93 -19.24 18.69 14.67
CA GLN A 93 -18.77 17.32 14.88
C GLN A 93 -19.45 16.36 13.91
N VAL A 94 -18.66 15.44 13.36
CA VAL A 94 -19.09 14.38 12.44
C VAL A 94 -18.48 13.04 12.89
N SER A 95 -19.14 11.96 12.52
CA SER A 95 -18.64 10.59 12.68
C SER A 95 -17.88 10.19 11.41
N ARG A 96 -16.56 10.15 11.48
CA ARG A 96 -15.68 9.75 10.37
C ARG A 96 -15.35 8.28 10.45
N THR A 97 -15.77 7.52 9.46
CA THR A 97 -15.61 6.07 9.36
C THR A 97 -14.53 5.73 8.34
N PHE A 98 -13.55 4.93 8.76
CA PHE A 98 -12.52 4.34 7.91
C PHE A 98 -12.75 2.85 7.78
N PHE A 99 -12.81 2.36 6.55
CA PHE A 99 -13.09 0.96 6.26
C PHE A 99 -12.49 0.54 4.93
N LEU A 100 -12.40 -0.77 4.73
CA LEU A 100 -11.94 -1.36 3.48
C LEU A 100 -13.14 -1.67 2.59
N ALA A 101 -13.15 -1.14 1.36
CA ALA A 101 -14.13 -1.49 0.34
C ALA A 101 -13.46 -1.56 -1.04
N SER A 102 -13.81 -2.57 -1.83
CA SER A 102 -13.19 -2.82 -3.14
C SER A 102 -11.66 -2.85 -3.10
N SER A 103 -11.08 -3.41 -2.03
CA SER A 103 -9.63 -3.45 -1.76
C SER A 103 -8.96 -2.07 -1.66
N ARG A 104 -9.72 -1.03 -1.32
CA ARG A 104 -9.23 0.34 -1.17
C ARG A 104 -9.69 0.91 0.16
N LEU A 105 -8.83 1.73 0.76
CA LEU A 105 -9.17 2.42 2.00
C LEU A 105 -10.17 3.53 1.66
N GLN A 106 -11.29 3.52 2.36
CA GLN A 106 -12.31 4.55 2.23
C GLN A 106 -12.47 5.33 3.53
N LYS A 107 -12.88 6.59 3.37
CA LYS A 107 -13.29 7.49 4.43
C LYS A 107 -14.72 7.94 4.13
N GLN A 108 -15.58 7.89 5.12
CA GLN A 108 -16.95 8.38 5.01
C GLN A 108 -17.29 9.24 6.23
N ASP A 109 -17.81 10.43 5.98
CA ASP A 109 -18.28 11.34 7.03
C ASP A 109 -19.80 11.19 7.17
N ASP A 110 -20.25 10.79 8.35
CA ASP A 110 -21.65 10.46 8.67
C ASP A 110 -22.28 9.55 7.59
N SER A 111 -23.45 9.93 7.06
CA SER A 111 -24.13 9.25 5.96
C SER A 111 -23.77 9.83 4.58
N GLY A 112 -22.66 10.56 4.47
CA GLY A 112 -22.17 11.15 3.24
C GLY A 112 -21.60 10.12 2.26
N PRO A 113 -21.17 10.56 1.06
CA PRO A 113 -20.51 9.68 0.10
C PRO A 113 -19.14 9.23 0.64
N ALA A 114 -18.80 7.96 0.39
CA ALA A 114 -17.48 7.43 0.72
C ALA A 114 -16.43 7.91 -0.28
N GLU A 115 -15.32 8.43 0.24
CA GLU A 115 -14.16 8.90 -0.52
C GLU A 115 -13.04 7.86 -0.45
N PHE A 116 -12.36 7.62 -1.58
CA PHE A 116 -11.21 6.73 -1.59
C PHE A 116 -9.94 7.47 -1.17
N LEU A 117 -9.22 6.90 -0.20
CA LEU A 117 -7.92 7.42 0.26
C LEU A 117 -6.74 6.77 -0.47
N THR A 118 -6.91 5.56 -1.00
CA THR A 118 -5.92 4.89 -1.83
C THR A 118 -6.41 4.70 -3.25
N GLY A 119 -5.51 4.71 -4.23
CA GLY A 119 -5.82 4.43 -5.64
C GLY A 119 -5.92 2.93 -5.94
N PRO A 120 -6.41 2.55 -7.13
CA PRO A 120 -6.55 1.15 -7.55
C PRO A 120 -5.21 0.43 -7.82
N GLU A 121 -4.12 1.17 -8.01
CA GLU A 121 -2.78 0.65 -8.31
C GLU A 121 -2.12 -0.09 -7.14
N ALA A 122 -2.58 0.14 -5.90
CA ALA A 122 -2.06 -0.49 -4.70
C ALA A 122 -3.22 -1.08 -3.87
N PRO A 123 -3.73 -2.27 -4.23
CA PRO A 123 -4.82 -2.90 -3.51
C PRO A 123 -4.40 -3.36 -2.11
N ILE A 124 -5.27 -3.11 -1.15
CA ILE A 124 -5.10 -3.52 0.25
C ILE A 124 -5.71 -4.91 0.42
N SER A 125 -4.90 -5.84 0.93
CA SER A 125 -5.29 -7.22 1.24
C SER A 125 -5.76 -7.39 2.69
N SER A 126 -5.26 -6.55 3.61
CA SER A 126 -5.66 -6.55 5.01
C SER A 126 -5.69 -5.14 5.59
N LEU A 127 -6.73 -4.84 6.37
CA LEU A 127 -6.83 -3.63 7.16
C LEU A 127 -7.32 -4.01 8.55
N ILE A 128 -6.50 -3.79 9.57
CA ILE A 128 -6.80 -4.09 10.97
C ILE A 128 -6.54 -2.84 11.80
N PHE A 129 -7.48 -2.56 12.70
CA PHE A 129 -7.33 -1.51 13.70
C PHE A 129 -7.22 -2.15 15.09
N TRP A 130 -6.32 -1.63 15.90
CA TRP A 130 -6.19 -1.96 17.31
C TRP A 130 -6.47 -0.71 18.13
N HIS A 131 -7.27 -0.84 19.18
CA HIS A 131 -7.59 0.24 20.10
C HIS A 131 -7.11 -0.13 21.49
N LEU A 132 -6.33 0.77 22.08
CA LEU A 132 -5.93 0.68 23.48
C LEU A 132 -6.47 1.93 24.19
N PRO A 133 -7.55 1.79 24.98
CA PRO A 133 -8.13 2.91 25.71
C PRO A 133 -7.18 3.37 26.81
N GLY A 134 -7.16 4.68 27.07
CA GLY A 134 -6.40 5.26 28.18
C GLY A 134 -7.24 6.28 28.96
N ALA A 135 -6.76 6.64 30.15
CA ALA A 135 -7.48 7.53 31.06
C ALA A 135 -7.79 8.89 30.41
N ASN A 136 -6.78 9.51 29.79
CA ASN A 136 -6.88 10.85 29.20
C ASN A 136 -6.78 10.86 27.67
N SER A 137 -6.36 9.75 27.06
CA SER A 137 -6.22 9.65 25.61
C SER A 137 -6.22 8.19 25.20
N ASP A 138 -6.69 7.93 23.99
CA ASP A 138 -6.79 6.60 23.42
C ASP A 138 -5.70 6.44 22.33
N LEU A 139 -5.07 5.27 22.29
CA LEU A 139 -4.11 4.90 21.26
C LEU A 139 -4.82 4.02 20.23
N VAL A 140 -4.65 4.37 18.95
CA VAL A 140 -5.08 3.52 17.83
C VAL A 140 -3.85 3.13 17.02
N THR A 141 -3.68 1.82 16.83
CA THR A 141 -2.67 1.26 15.93
C THR A 141 -3.37 0.75 14.67
N VAL A 142 -2.86 1.17 13.53
CA VAL A 142 -3.30 0.74 12.20
C VAL A 142 -2.29 -0.27 11.69
N GLU A 143 -2.79 -1.40 11.22
CA GLU A 143 -2.05 -2.40 10.47
C GLU A 143 -2.69 -2.50 9.09
N ILE A 144 -1.91 -2.22 8.05
CA ILE A 144 -2.37 -2.24 6.66
C ILE A 144 -1.43 -3.10 5.83
N THR A 145 -1.98 -4.08 5.12
CA THR A 145 -1.23 -4.94 4.21
C THR A 145 -1.59 -4.63 2.78
N PHE A 146 -0.59 -4.30 1.98
CA PHE A 146 -0.69 -4.17 0.53
C PHE A 146 -0.03 -5.38 -0.10
N GLN A 147 -0.83 -6.22 -0.77
CA GLN A 147 -0.37 -7.51 -1.30
C GLN A 147 0.27 -8.35 -0.18
N ASP A 148 1.60 -8.46 -0.16
CA ASP A 148 2.39 -9.24 0.81
C ASP A 148 3.18 -8.38 1.80
N LYS A 149 3.04 -7.05 1.74
CA LYS A 149 3.80 -6.09 2.57
C LYS A 149 2.89 -5.44 3.59
N THR A 150 3.24 -5.59 4.87
CA THR A 150 2.48 -5.01 5.99
C THR A 150 3.18 -3.80 6.55
N PHE A 151 2.41 -2.75 6.77
CA PHE A 151 2.84 -1.48 7.34
C PHE A 151 2.03 -1.18 8.60
N TYR A 152 2.69 -0.49 9.54
CA TYR A 152 2.11 -0.18 10.84
C TYR A 152 2.24 1.31 11.12
N ALA A 153 1.21 1.90 11.70
CA ALA A 153 1.30 3.22 12.30
C ALA A 153 0.50 3.28 13.58
N SER A 154 0.95 4.09 14.54
CA SER A 154 0.24 4.31 15.79
C SER A 154 0.02 5.80 16.02
N ALA A 155 -1.17 6.16 16.49
CA ALA A 155 -1.55 7.53 16.75
C ALA A 155 -2.38 7.64 18.02
N VAL A 156 -2.15 8.73 18.75
CA VAL A 156 -2.83 9.06 20.01
C VAL A 156 -3.80 10.20 19.75
N LEU A 157 -5.03 10.08 20.23
CA LEU A 157 -6.06 11.12 20.07
C LEU A 157 -5.66 12.38 20.87
N ARG A 158 -5.54 13.54 20.21
CA ARG A 158 -5.14 14.79 20.90
C ARG A 158 -6.32 15.60 21.45
N ALA A 159 -7.54 15.40 20.96
CA ALA A 159 -8.68 16.26 21.31
C ALA A 159 -9.47 15.79 22.55
N LYS A 160 -8.91 14.89 23.38
CA LYS A 160 -9.49 14.47 24.68
C LYS A 160 -8.92 15.26 25.88
N TYR A 161 -8.02 16.22 25.64
CA TYR A 161 -7.49 17.14 26.67
C TYR A 161 -8.38 18.37 26.83
#